data_AF-A0A977TQM4-F1
#
_entry.id   AF-A0A977TQM4-F1
#
_cell.length_a   1.000
_cell.length_b   1.000
_cell.length_c   1.000
_cell.angle_alpha   90.00
_cell.angle_beta   90.00
_cell.angle_gamma   90.00
#
_symmetry.space_group_name_H-M   'P 1'
#
loop_
_entity.id
_entity.type
_entity.pdbx_description
1 polymer ?
#
loop_
_entity_poly.entity_id
_entity_poly.type
_entity_poly.pdbx_seq_one_letter_code
_entity_poly.pdbx_strand_id
1 'polypeptide(L)'
;ILVDPVALDGSSQPTENTEKDGLCNACTWRQNTKSSRIEAIKIQILSKLRLEQAPNISRDVIKQLLPKAPPLQELIDQYDVQRDDSSDGSLEDDDYHATTETIITM
;
A
#
# COMPACT_ATOMS: atom_id res chain seq x y z
N ILE A 1 37.87 9.83 45.54
CA ILE A 1 37.28 8.55 45.07
C ILE A 1 35.97 8.40 45.82
N LEU A 2 34.84 8.59 45.14
CA LEU A 2 33.57 8.06 45.60
C LEU A 2 32.73 7.81 44.34
N VAL A 3 32.65 6.52 44.01
CA VAL A 3 31.64 5.95 43.10
C VAL A 3 30.35 5.92 43.90
N ASP A 4 29.20 6.31 43.31
CA ASP A 4 27.89 5.69 43.58
C ASP A 4 26.75 6.31 42.73
N PRO A 5 25.59 5.65 42.56
CA PRO A 5 25.25 5.05 41.28
C PRO A 5 23.90 5.51 40.70
N VAL A 6 23.63 4.99 39.50
CA VAL A 6 22.33 5.02 38.82
C VAL A 6 21.21 4.53 39.75
N ALA A 7 20.17 5.35 39.91
CA ALA A 7 18.85 4.93 40.36
C ALA A 7 17.80 5.45 39.37
N LEU A 8 17.34 4.56 38.51
CA LEU A 8 16.04 4.65 37.85
C LEU A 8 14.99 4.25 38.89
N ASP A 9 14.03 5.12 39.24
CA ASP A 9 12.64 4.66 39.32
C ASP A 9 11.63 5.82 39.24
N GLY A 10 10.48 5.47 38.68
CA GLY A 10 9.48 6.35 38.11
C GLY A 10 8.65 7.16 39.10
N SER A 11 8.23 8.33 38.61
CA SER A 11 6.95 8.91 38.98
C SER A 11 6.40 9.62 37.75
N SER A 12 5.54 8.89 37.06
CA SER A 12 4.57 9.38 36.10
C SER A 12 3.69 10.46 36.74
N GLN A 13 3.74 11.69 36.24
CA GLN A 13 2.54 12.51 36.16
C GLN A 13 2.61 13.47 34.96
N PRO A 14 1.53 13.56 34.15
CA PRO A 14 1.51 14.30 32.91
C PRO A 14 1.20 15.77 33.18
N THR A 15 2.19 16.63 32.98
CA THR A 15 1.97 18.08 32.92
C THR A 15 1.39 18.42 31.55
N GLU A 16 0.07 18.55 31.54
CA GLU A 16 -0.64 19.72 31.02
C GLU A 16 -0.26 20.20 29.61
N ASN A 17 -1.21 19.96 28.71
CA ASN A 17 -1.35 20.57 27.40
C ASN A 17 -1.07 22.08 27.45
N THR A 18 0.06 22.50 26.87
CA THR A 18 0.24 23.87 26.42
C THR A 18 0.95 23.82 25.08
N GLU A 19 0.13 23.86 24.03
CA GLU A 19 0.39 24.55 22.77
C GLU A 19 1.83 24.46 22.23
N LYS A 20 2.12 23.33 21.60
CA LYS A 20 2.98 23.34 20.41
C LYS A 20 2.20 22.77 19.24
N ASP A 21 1.12 23.47 18.88
CA ASP A 21 0.59 23.51 17.50
C ASP A 21 1.59 24.23 16.57
N GLY A 22 2.87 23.92 16.73
CA GLY A 22 3.87 24.21 15.73
C GLY A 22 3.65 23.19 14.62
N LEU A 23 3.20 23.65 13.46
CA LEU A 23 3.17 22.87 12.23
C LEU A 23 4.54 22.18 12.06
N CYS A 24 4.59 20.88 12.32
CA CYS A 24 5.81 20.11 12.13
C CYS A 24 6.14 20.10 10.63
N ASN A 25 7.06 20.96 10.18
CA ASN A 25 7.44 21.08 8.77
C ASN A 25 7.86 19.75 8.15
N ALA A 26 8.56 18.91 8.92
CA ALA A 26 8.93 17.56 8.49
C ALA A 26 7.70 16.65 8.28
N CYS A 27 6.68 16.78 9.12
CA CYS A 27 5.45 16.02 9.05
C CYS A 27 4.61 16.46 7.85
N THR A 28 4.48 17.78 7.63
CA THR A 28 3.82 18.35 6.45
C THR A 28 4.54 17.94 5.16
N TRP A 29 5.88 17.99 5.14
CA TRP A 29 6.66 17.52 3.99
C TRP A 29 6.44 16.03 3.72
N ARG A 30 6.48 15.17 4.75
CA ARG A 30 6.18 13.73 4.60
C ARG A 30 4.78 13.50 4.05
N GLN A 31 3.79 14.25 4.52
CA GLN A 31 2.42 14.15 4.04
C GLN A 31 2.29 14.56 2.58
N ASN A 32 2.93 15.67 2.18
CA ASN A 32 2.94 16.14 0.79
C ASN A 32 3.66 15.17 -0.16
N THR A 33 4.80 14.64 0.26
CA THR A 33 5.53 13.62 -0.51
C THR A 33 4.70 12.35 -0.64
N LYS A 34 4.00 11.95 0.42
CA LYS A 34 3.09 10.79 0.39
C LYS A 34 1.92 11.04 -0.56
N SER A 35 1.25 12.19 -0.51
CA SER A 35 0.13 12.50 -1.40
C SER A 35 0.57 12.56 -2.86
N SER A 36 1.69 13.22 -3.15
CA SER A 36 2.28 13.26 -4.49
C SER A 36 2.66 11.87 -5.00
N ARG A 37 3.24 11.02 -4.15
CA ARG A 37 3.55 9.62 -4.52
C ARG A 37 2.30 8.79 -4.79
N ILE A 38 1.22 8.99 -4.03
CA ILE A 38 -0.06 8.32 -4.27
C ILE A 38 -0.64 8.74 -5.64
N GLU A 39 -0.58 10.03 -5.99
CA GLU A 39 -1.02 10.51 -7.30
C GLU A 39 -0.17 9.94 -8.44
N ALA A 40 1.15 9.91 -8.27
CA ALA A 40 2.06 9.28 -9.24
C ALA A 40 1.75 7.79 -9.44
N ILE A 41 1.51 7.04 -8.36
CA ILE A 41 1.12 5.62 -8.43
C ILE A 41 -0.21 5.44 -9.16
N LYS A 42 -1.21 6.30 -8.89
CA LYS A 42 -2.51 6.23 -9.58
C LYS A 42 -2.33 6.38 -11.10
N ILE A 43 -1.57 7.37 -11.54
CA ILE A 43 -1.28 7.61 -12.96
C ILE A 43 -0.48 6.45 -13.55
N GLN A 44 0.53 5.96 -12.82
CA GLN A 44 1.35 4.84 -13.26
C GLN A 44 0.51 3.59 -13.48
N ILE A 45 -0.38 3.22 -12.57
CA ILE A 45 -1.27 2.06 -12.72
C ILE A 45 -2.12 2.18 -13.99
N LEU A 46 -2.73 3.35 -14.21
CA LEU A 46 -3.54 3.60 -15.40
C LEU A 46 -2.71 3.47 -16.68
N SER A 47 -1.51 4.04 -16.69
CA SER A 47 -0.57 3.96 -17.81
C SER A 47 -0.14 2.52 -18.11
N LYS A 48 0.25 1.76 -17.07
CA LYS A 48 0.62 0.35 -17.20
C LYS A 48 -0.51 -0.50 -17.78
N LEU A 49 -1.74 -0.25 -17.36
CA LEU A 49 -2.94 -0.94 -17.83
C LEU A 49 -3.49 -0.39 -19.16
N ARG A 50 -2.88 0.65 -19.73
CA ARG A 50 -3.35 1.35 -20.95
C ARG A 50 -4.77 1.90 -20.83
N LEU A 51 -5.12 2.44 -19.67
CA LEU A 51 -6.40 3.04 -19.37
C LEU A 51 -6.27 4.56 -19.29
N GLU A 52 -7.14 5.29 -20.00
CA GLU A 52 -7.21 6.76 -19.89
C GLU A 52 -7.85 7.20 -18.57
N GLN A 53 -8.85 6.44 -18.11
CA GLN A 53 -9.58 6.69 -16.88
C GLN A 53 -9.86 5.37 -16.16
N ALA A 54 -10.00 5.45 -14.83
CA ALA A 54 -10.45 4.31 -14.03
C ALA A 54 -11.82 3.81 -14.54
N PRO A 55 -12.03 2.49 -14.67
CA PRO A 55 -13.30 1.94 -15.10
C PRO A 55 -14.44 2.39 -14.19
N ASN A 56 -15.50 2.93 -14.79
CA ASN A 56 -16.67 3.46 -14.09
C ASN A 56 -17.60 2.32 -13.65
N ILE A 57 -17.17 1.52 -12.68
CA ILE A 57 -17.90 0.35 -12.19
C ILE A 57 -18.12 0.48 -10.68
N SER A 58 -19.38 0.44 -10.24
CA SER A 58 -19.71 0.45 -8.82
C SER A 58 -19.57 -0.93 -8.20
N ARG A 59 -19.45 -0.99 -6.86
CA ARG A 59 -19.31 -2.25 -6.12
C ARG A 59 -20.48 -3.21 -6.36
N ASP A 60 -21.69 -2.72 -6.56
CA ASP A 60 -22.86 -3.57 -6.78
C ASP A 60 -22.91 -4.12 -8.20
N VAL A 61 -22.44 -3.35 -9.18
CA VAL A 61 -22.26 -3.83 -10.55
C VAL A 61 -21.18 -4.92 -10.59
N ILE A 62 -20.09 -4.79 -9.84
CA ILE A 62 -19.07 -5.85 -9.72
C ILE A 62 -19.69 -7.15 -9.21
N LYS A 63 -20.56 -7.12 -8.19
CA LYS A 63 -21.20 -8.33 -7.66
C LYS A 63 -22.13 -9.03 -8.66
N GLN A 64 -22.72 -8.28 -9.58
CA GLN A 64 -23.59 -8.81 -10.63
C GLN A 64 -22.80 -9.34 -11.83
N LEU A 65 -21.73 -8.63 -12.21
CA LEU A 65 -20.92 -8.96 -13.38
C LEU A 65 -19.85 -10.03 -13.10
N LEU A 66 -19.31 -10.08 -11.88
CA LEU A 66 -18.28 -11.04 -11.50
C LEU A 66 -18.92 -12.42 -11.26
N PRO A 67 -18.65 -13.43 -12.10
CA PRO A 67 -19.20 -14.76 -11.92
C PRO A 67 -18.67 -15.38 -10.62
N LYS A 68 -19.56 -15.93 -9.80
CA LYS A 68 -19.18 -16.76 -8.64
C LYS A 68 -18.86 -18.19 -9.07
N ALA A 69 -18.06 -18.33 -10.13
CA ALA A 69 -17.62 -19.62 -10.61
C ALA A 69 -16.44 -20.10 -9.74
N PRO A 70 -16.41 -21.38 -9.32
CA PRO A 70 -15.27 -21.95 -8.60
C PRO A 70 -13.89 -21.61 -9.18
N PRO A 71 -13.64 -21.66 -10.51
CA PRO A 71 -12.32 -21.33 -11.06
C PRO A 71 -11.90 -19.87 -10.83
N LEU A 72 -12.83 -18.91 -10.84
CA LEU A 72 -12.48 -17.51 -10.56
C LEU A 72 -12.18 -17.29 -9.08
N GLN A 73 -12.86 -18.00 -8.18
CA GLN A 73 -12.60 -17.89 -6.75
C GLN A 73 -11.23 -18.45 -6.40
N GLU A 74 -10.85 -19.60 -6.98
CA GLU A 74 -9.53 -20.20 -6.78
C GLU A 74 -8.40 -19.28 -7.25
N LEU A 75 -8.60 -18.56 -8.37
CA LEU A 75 -7.67 -17.53 -8.84
C LEU A 75 -7.54 -16.38 -7.84
N ILE A 76 -8.67 -15.83 -7.36
CA ILE A 76 -8.65 -14.73 -6.38
C ILE A 76 -7.92 -15.16 -5.11
N ASP A 77 -8.20 -16.38 -4.62
CA ASP A 77 -7.57 -16.92 -3.43
C ASP A 77 -6.06 -17.10 -3.63
N GLN A 78 -5.59 -17.53 -4.82
CA GLN A 78 -4.17 -17.69 -5.14
C GLN A 78 -3.38 -16.37 -5.15
N TYR A 79 -3.97 -15.26 -5.61
CA TYR A 79 -3.30 -13.96 -5.60
C TYR A 79 -3.43 -13.22 -4.25
N ASP A 80 -4.37 -13.61 -3.38
CA ASP A 80 -4.48 -13.04 -2.03
C ASP A 80 -3.29 -13.46 -1.15
N VAL A 81 -2.78 -14.69 -1.31
CA VAL A 81 -1.62 -15.22 -0.58
C VAL A 81 -0.25 -14.80 -1.14
N GLN A 82 -0.11 -14.54 -2.44
CA GLN A 82 1.17 -14.12 -3.04
C GLN A 82 1.58 -12.67 -2.69
N ARG A 83 0.78 -11.95 -1.91
CA ARG A 83 1.01 -10.54 -1.60
C ARG A 83 2.27 -10.25 -0.75
N ASP A 84 2.76 -11.23 0.01
CA ASP A 84 3.97 -11.10 0.83
C ASP A 84 5.20 -11.84 0.25
N ASP A 85 5.06 -12.58 -0.86
CA ASP A 85 6.20 -13.22 -1.50
C ASP A 85 6.85 -12.21 -2.45
N SER A 86 7.95 -11.61 -2.01
CA SER A 86 8.83 -10.82 -2.87
C SER A 86 9.49 -11.77 -3.87
N SER A 87 8.78 -12.06 -4.96
CA SER A 87 9.31 -12.80 -6.09
C SER A 87 10.49 -12.02 -6.69
N ASP A 88 11.68 -12.37 -6.24
CA ASP A 88 12.96 -12.12 -6.88
C ASP A 88 13.03 -13.03 -8.11
N GLY A 89 12.61 -12.51 -9.26
CA GLY A 89 12.32 -13.34 -10.43
C GLY A 89 12.47 -12.65 -11.76
N SER A 90 13.72 -12.57 -12.23
CA SER A 90 14.14 -12.31 -13.61
C SER A 90 13.96 -10.89 -14.14
N LEU A 91 15.03 -10.10 -13.97
CA LEU A 91 15.53 -9.20 -15.01
C LEU A 91 15.59 -10.04 -16.31
N GLU A 92 14.90 -9.74 -17.40
CA GLU A 92 15.33 -8.82 -18.46
C GLU A 92 14.27 -8.94 -19.58
N ASP A 93 13.33 -7.99 -19.67
CA ASP A 93 13.05 -7.21 -20.87
C ASP A 93 11.95 -6.17 -20.54
N ASP A 94 12.20 -4.94 -20.97
CA ASP A 94 11.44 -3.74 -20.65
C ASP A 94 10.08 -3.71 -21.37
N ASP A 95 9.05 -4.25 -20.73
CA ASP A 95 7.68 -3.87 -21.04
C ASP A 95 7.09 -3.10 -19.85
N TYR A 96 7.24 -1.77 -19.88
CA TYR A 96 6.63 -0.84 -18.91
C TYR A 96 5.12 -1.12 -18.64
N HIS A 97 4.42 -1.74 -19.59
CA HIS A 97 3.00 -2.09 -19.53
C HIS A 97 2.72 -3.41 -18.81
N ALA A 98 1.50 -3.57 -18.31
CA ALA A 98 1.07 -4.81 -17.67
C ALA A 98 0.92 -5.95 -18.69
N THR A 99 1.37 -7.14 -18.31
CA THR A 99 1.20 -8.38 -19.08
C THR A 99 -0.06 -9.10 -18.63
N THR A 100 -0.83 -9.66 -19.58
CA THR A 100 -2.02 -10.45 -19.27
C THR A 100 -1.65 -11.91 -19.04
N GLU A 101 -1.94 -12.43 -17.85
CA GLU A 101 -1.80 -13.86 -17.54
C GLU A 101 -3.08 -14.61 -17.94
N THR A 102 -2.93 -15.76 -18.60
CA THR A 102 -4.07 -16.63 -19.02
C THR A 102 -3.90 -18.00 -18.39
N ILE A 103 -4.92 -18.46 -17.67
CA ILE A 103 -4.89 -19.73 -16.93
C ILE A 103 -5.94 -20.66 -17.53
N ILE A 104 -5.50 -21.84 -17.97
CA ILE A 104 -6.35 -22.89 -18.54
C ILE A 104 -6.35 -24.04 -17.54
N THR A 105 -7.48 -24.22 -16.83
CA THR A 105 -7.71 -25.36 -15.93
C THR A 105 -8.28 -26.53 -16.73
N MET A 106 -7.75 -27.74 -16.52
CA MET A 106 -8.20 -28.99 -17.16
C MET A 106 -9.36 -29.65 -16.44
#